data_AF-A0A256FAI6-F1
#
_entry.id   AF-A0A256FAI6-F1
#
_cell.length_a   1.000
_cell.length_b   1.000
_cell.length_c   1.000
_cell.angle_alpha   90.00
_cell.angle_beta   90.00
_cell.angle_gamma   90.00
#
_symmetry.space_group_name_H-M   'P 1'
#
loop_
_entity.id
_entity.type
_entity.pdbx_description
1 polymer ?
#
loop_
_entity_poly.entity_id
_entity_poly.type
_entity_poly.pdbx_seq_one_letter_code
_entity_poly.pdbx_strand_id
1 'polypeptide(L)'
;MPFLWIHSGPKPGAEEPEDKPGNQLHLMFNASSRGDVEAFHRAALQGGGSESGAPAYQGPEEMGYYAALVFDPDGNTLEAGFRERKNR
;
A
#
# COMPACT_ATOMS: atom_id res chain seq x y z
N MET A 1 6.61 -4.04 -24.03
CA MET A 1 6.89 -3.66 -22.63
C MET A 1 5.57 -3.31 -21.97
N PRO A 2 5.14 -3.99 -20.90
CA PRO A 2 3.93 -3.56 -20.20
C PRO A 2 4.20 -2.24 -19.49
N PHE A 3 3.20 -1.37 -19.47
CA PHE A 3 3.19 -0.15 -18.67
C PHE A 3 1.88 -0.16 -17.87
N LEU A 4 1.93 0.39 -16.66
CA LEU A 4 0.77 0.57 -15.79
C LEU A 4 0.61 2.07 -15.56
N TRP A 5 -0.54 2.61 -15.93
CA TRP A 5 -0.94 3.98 -15.58
C TRP A 5 -2.00 3.88 -14.49
N ILE A 6 -1.74 4.54 -13.36
CA ILE A 6 -2.70 4.72 -12.30
C ILE A 6 -3.04 6.20 -12.32
N HIS A 7 -4.33 6.52 -12.40
CA HIS A 7 -4.82 7.87 -12.26
C HIS A 7 -6.02 7.84 -11.32
N SER A 8 -6.16 8.85 -10.47
CA SER A 8 -7.40 9.08 -9.73
C SER A 8 -8.47 9.61 -10.68
N GLY A 9 -9.72 9.23 -10.43
CA GLY A 9 -10.87 9.74 -11.14
C GLY A 9 -12.12 9.57 -10.27
N PRO A 10 -13.08 10.51 -10.31
CA PRO A 10 -14.30 10.36 -9.56
C PRO A 10 -15.01 9.07 -9.99
N LYS A 11 -15.55 8.33 -9.01
CA LYS A 11 -16.43 7.20 -9.31
C LYS A 11 -17.59 7.73 -10.17
N PRO A 12 -17.98 7.07 -11.28
CA PRO A 12 -19.09 7.55 -12.09
C PRO A 12 -20.35 7.73 -11.24
N GLY A 13 -20.84 8.98 -11.13
CA GLY A 13 -22.02 9.33 -10.32
C GLY A 13 -21.74 9.73 -8.87
N ALA A 14 -20.48 9.90 -8.44
CA ALA A 14 -20.17 10.52 -7.15
C ALA A 14 -20.26 12.06 -7.25
N GLU A 15 -21.04 12.68 -6.37
CA GLU A 15 -21.01 14.13 -6.16
C GLU A 15 -19.73 14.47 -5.41
N GLU A 16 -18.75 15.03 -6.13
CA GLU A 16 -17.37 15.30 -5.71
C GLU A 16 -16.58 14.04 -5.25
N PRO A 17 -15.29 13.90 -5.59
CA PRO A 17 -14.49 12.90 -4.92
C PRO A 17 -14.42 13.29 -3.44
N GLU A 18 -14.97 12.46 -2.54
CA GLU A 18 -14.52 12.54 -1.15
C GLU A 18 -13.03 12.20 -1.17
N ASP A 19 -12.19 13.23 -1.13
CA ASP A 19 -10.72 13.21 -0.96
C ASP A 19 -10.36 12.62 0.42
N LYS A 20 -10.87 11.43 0.69
CA LYS A 20 -10.55 10.63 1.86
C LYS A 20 -9.50 9.61 1.42
N PRO A 21 -8.28 9.69 1.97
CA PRO A 21 -7.27 8.67 1.75
C PRO A 21 -7.84 7.27 2.03
N GLY A 22 -7.70 6.35 1.07
CA GLY A 22 -8.21 4.97 1.17
C GLY A 22 -9.55 4.67 0.48
N ASN A 23 -10.25 5.65 -0.09
CA ASN A 23 -11.47 5.44 -0.91
C ASN A 23 -11.18 5.17 -2.40
N GLN A 24 -9.90 5.08 -2.79
CA GLN A 24 -9.44 4.89 -4.17
C GLN A 24 -8.88 3.48 -4.42
N LEU A 25 -8.06 3.31 -5.47
CA LEU A 25 -7.41 2.05 -5.77
C LEU A 25 -6.55 1.59 -4.59
N HIS A 26 -6.56 0.28 -4.32
CA HIS A 26 -5.61 -0.37 -3.43
C HIS A 26 -4.74 -1.33 -4.25
N LEU A 27 -3.46 -1.02 -4.35
CA LEU A 27 -2.46 -1.83 -5.06
C LEU A 27 -1.45 -2.39 -4.06
N MET A 28 -1.28 -3.71 -4.06
CA MET A 28 -0.36 -4.42 -3.18
C MET A 28 0.77 -5.08 -3.99
N PHE A 29 2.01 -4.87 -3.55
CA PHE A 29 3.21 -5.57 -4.01
C PHE A 29 3.59 -6.68 -3.03
N ASN A 30 4.04 -7.81 -3.56
CA ASN A 30 4.61 -8.89 -2.76
C ASN A 30 6.10 -8.61 -2.51
N ALA A 31 6.47 -8.43 -1.24
CA ALA A 31 7.84 -8.20 -0.81
C ALA A 31 8.55 -9.53 -0.49
N SER A 32 9.87 -9.59 -0.64
CA SER A 32 10.64 -10.82 -0.38
C SER A 32 11.12 -10.93 1.07
N SER A 33 11.04 -9.84 1.84
CA SER A 33 11.50 -9.79 3.23
C SER A 33 10.86 -8.63 4.00
N ARG A 34 10.99 -8.64 5.34
CA ARG A 34 10.62 -7.49 6.19
C ARG A 34 11.42 -6.23 5.82
N GLY A 35 12.70 -6.39 5.51
CA GLY A 35 13.55 -5.29 5.08
C GLY A 35 13.10 -4.63 3.77
N ASP A 36 12.54 -5.41 2.83
CA ASP A 36 11.97 -4.86 1.59
C ASP A 36 10.69 -4.06 1.85
N VAL A 37 9.87 -4.49 2.82
CA VAL A 37 8.68 -3.74 3.26
C VAL A 37 9.08 -2.39 3.87
N GLU A 38 10.08 -2.38 4.76
CA GLU A 38 10.61 -1.15 5.35
C GLU A 38 11.25 -0.23 4.29
N ALA A 39 12.01 -0.81 3.35
CA ALA A 39 12.62 -0.08 2.25
C ALA A 39 11.58 0.56 1.33
N PHE A 40 10.51 -0.18 0.99
CA PHE A 40 9.36 0.35 0.25
C PHE A 40 8.74 1.53 0.99
N HIS A 41 8.41 1.39 2.28
CA HIS A 41 7.77 2.45 3.05
C HIS A 41 8.59 3.74 3.05
N ARG A 42 9.90 3.61 3.34
CA ARG A 42 10.82 4.76 3.31
C ARG A 42 10.91 5.40 1.93
N ALA A 43 11.02 4.59 0.87
CA ALA A 43 11.10 5.10 -0.50
C ALA A 43 9.82 5.82 -0.92
N ALA A 44 8.65 5.27 -0.56
CA ALA A 44 7.37 5.89 -0.89
C ALA A 44 7.18 7.23 -0.17
N LEU A 45 7.53 7.33 1.11
CA LEU A 45 7.51 8.62 1.84
C LEU A 45 8.47 9.64 1.22
N GLN A 46 9.68 9.22 0.83
CA GLN A 46 10.63 10.09 0.13
C GLN A 46 10.13 10.53 -1.25
N GLY A 47 9.33 9.69 -1.90
CA GLY A 47 8.67 9.96 -3.18
C GLY A 47 7.45 10.88 -3.10
N GLY A 48 7.13 11.41 -1.92
CA GLY A 48 5.98 12.31 -1.71
C GLY A 48 4.69 11.59 -1.30
N GLY A 49 4.75 10.28 -1.05
CA GLY A 49 3.66 9.55 -0.42
C GLY A 49 3.47 9.98 1.04
N SER A 50 2.27 9.77 1.57
CA SER A 50 1.95 10.02 2.98
C SER A 50 1.75 8.73 3.76
N GLU A 51 2.00 8.78 5.07
CA GLU A 51 1.88 7.61 5.94
C GLU A 51 0.41 7.18 6.09
N SER A 52 0.12 5.91 5.76
CA SER A 52 -1.17 5.27 6.06
C SER A 52 -1.04 4.21 7.14
N GLY A 53 0.14 3.58 7.25
CA GLY A 53 0.45 2.60 8.28
C GLY A 53 1.92 2.20 8.22
N ALA A 54 2.63 2.45 9.33
CA ALA A 54 4.03 2.05 9.49
C ALA A 54 4.22 0.54 9.31
N PRO A 55 5.42 0.09 8.89
CA PRO A 55 5.75 -1.33 8.78
C PRO A 55 5.47 -2.12 10.07
N ALA A 56 4.50 -3.03 10.02
CA ALA A 56 4.06 -3.82 11.17
C ALA A 56 3.42 -5.15 10.74
N TYR A 57 3.31 -6.10 11.68
CA TYR A 57 2.46 -7.27 11.49
C TYR A 57 0.99 -6.85 11.48
N GLN A 58 0.25 -7.34 10.49
CA GLN A 58 -1.15 -7.01 10.27
C GLN A 58 -2.04 -8.18 10.68
N GLY A 59 -3.10 -7.88 11.43
CA GLY A 59 -4.11 -8.85 11.85
C GLY A 59 -3.60 -9.93 12.82
N PRO A 60 -4.29 -11.08 12.90
CA PRO A 60 -3.94 -12.17 13.80
C PRO A 60 -2.56 -12.78 13.52
N GLU A 61 -1.91 -13.32 14.55
CA GLU A 61 -0.54 -13.84 14.49
C GLU A 61 -0.38 -15.00 13.46
N GLU A 62 -1.45 -15.76 13.23
CA GLU A 62 -1.49 -16.86 12.28
C GLU A 62 -1.34 -16.39 10.83
N MET A 63 -1.65 -15.11 10.55
CA MET A 63 -1.47 -14.56 9.21
C MET A 63 0.01 -14.40 8.83
N GLY A 64 0.91 -14.22 9.81
CA GLY A 64 2.34 -14.02 9.59
C GLY A 64 2.64 -12.93 8.56
N TYR A 65 1.78 -11.90 8.48
CA TYR A 65 1.78 -10.93 7.40
C TYR A 65 2.35 -9.60 7.90
N TYR A 66 3.56 -9.27 7.45
CA TYR A 66 4.23 -8.02 7.76
C TYR A 66 4.08 -7.07 6.58
N ALA A 67 3.48 -5.91 6.78
CA ALA A 67 3.18 -4.98 5.69
C ALA A 67 3.32 -3.52 6.11
N ALA A 68 3.49 -2.65 5.11
CA ALA A 68 3.47 -1.20 5.25
C ALA A 68 2.57 -0.58 4.18
N LEU A 69 1.86 0.48 4.56
CA LEU A 69 0.87 1.14 3.72
C LEU A 69 1.19 2.63 3.63
N VAL A 70 1.06 3.18 2.42
CA VAL A 70 1.24 4.60 2.12
C VAL A 70 0.13 5.05 1.17
N PHE A 71 -0.26 6.31 1.27
CA PHE A 71 -1.03 6.94 0.20
C PHE A 71 -0.09 7.56 -0.82
N ASP A 72 -0.34 7.33 -2.10
CA ASP A 72 0.30 8.12 -3.16
C ASP A 72 -0.31 9.54 -3.24
N PRO A 73 0.31 10.47 -3.98
CA PRO A 73 -0.18 11.84 -4.10
C PRO A 73 -1.59 11.96 -4.70
N ASP A 74 -2.05 10.94 -5.42
CA ASP A 74 -3.38 10.89 -6.01
C ASP A 74 -4.44 10.34 -5.04
N GLY A 75 -4.01 9.81 -3.88
CA GLY A 75 -4.87 9.26 -2.83
C GLY A 75 -5.09 7.74 -2.90
N ASN A 76 -4.36 7.02 -3.76
CA ASN A 76 -4.39 5.56 -3.83
C ASN A 76 -3.63 4.94 -2.67
N THR A 77 -4.08 3.79 -2.19
CA THR A 77 -3.35 3.01 -1.19
C THR A 77 -2.34 2.10 -1.88
N LEU A 78 -1.06 2.33 -1.62
CA LEU A 78 0.02 1.43 -2.02
C LEU A 78 0.49 0.63 -0.80
N GLU A 79 0.60 -0.68 -0.97
CA GLU A 79 1.01 -1.60 0.09
C GLU A 79 2.16 -2.48 -0.40
N ALA A 80 3.14 -2.72 0.48
CA ALA A 80 4.08 -3.82 0.32
C ALA A 80 3.92 -4.79 1.49
N GLY A 81 3.72 -6.07 1.16
CA GLY A 81 3.46 -7.10 2.14
C GLY A 81 4.36 -8.32 1.97
N PHE A 82 4.87 -8.82 3.10
CA PHE A 82 5.69 -10.02 3.20
C PHE A 82 4.99 -11.03 4.11
N ARG A 83 4.72 -12.24 3.57
CA ARG A 83 4.23 -13.37 4.37
C ARG A 83 5.41 -14.21 4.82
N GLU A 84 5.68 -14.19 6.12
CA GLU A 84 6.63 -15.13 6.71
C GLU A 84 6.02 -16.53 6.62
N ARG A 85 6.65 -17.41 5.82
CA ARG A 85 6.28 -18.83 5.82
C ARG A 85 6.63 -19.41 7.19
N LYS A 86 5.66 -19.49 8.09
CA LYS A 86 5.74 -20.38 9.26
C LYS A 86 5.92 -21.80 8.69
N ASN A 87 7.01 -22.48 9.05
CA ASN A 87 7.35 -23.82 8.56
C ASN A 87 6.10 -24.72 8.58
N ARG A 88 5.79 -25.32 7.44
CA ARG A 88 4.67 -26.26 7.29
C ARG A 88 5.06 -27.63 7.80
#